data_AF-A0A7S3J6E4-F1
#
_entry.id   AF-A0A7S3J6E4-F1
#
_cell.length_a   1.000
_cell.length_b   1.000
_cell.length_c   1.000
_cell.angle_alpha   90.00
_cell.angle_beta   90.00
_cell.angle_gamma   90.00
#
_symmetry.space_group_name_H-M   'P 1'
#
loop_
_entity.id
_entity.type
_entity.pdbx_description
1 polymer ?
#
loop_
_entity_poly.entity_id
_entity_poly.type
_entity_poly.pdbx_seq_one_letter_code
_entity_poly.pdbx_strand_id
1 'polypeptide(L)'
;MFVALTMIAASIYQMMRGVLVFIIAIMSIIFLKRVLYRHHWSSLFAILIGLALVGVSPIIYPKKSDDDDDSDAIKVVFGIALILVAQLFSGGHFIVEEKLFHGYYLHPLRVVGWEGFWGVLIYAVLLVIFQFIPC
;
A
#
# COMPACT_ATOMS: atom_id res chain seq x y z
N MET A 1 0.42 -4.79 -5.61
CA MET A 1 -0.28 -3.49 -5.75
C MET A 1 -0.84 -3.29 -7.17
N PHE A 2 -0.04 -3.43 -8.23
CA PHE A 2 -0.49 -3.14 -9.61
C PHE A 2 -1.64 -4.00 -10.13
N VAL A 3 -1.74 -5.27 -9.71
CA VAL A 3 -2.89 -6.12 -10.07
C VAL A 3 -4.22 -5.53 -9.58
N ALA A 4 -4.23 -4.85 -8.43
CA ALA A 4 -5.46 -4.24 -7.91
C ALA A 4 -5.99 -3.07 -8.75
N LEU A 5 -5.13 -2.40 -9.54
CA LEU A 5 -5.56 -1.35 -10.48
C LEU A 5 -6.44 -1.90 -11.62
N THR A 6 -6.36 -3.21 -11.90
CA THR A 6 -7.23 -3.85 -12.91
C THR A 6 -8.64 -4.10 -12.39
N MET A 7 -8.83 -4.09 -11.07
CA MET A 7 -10.10 -4.44 -10.41
C MET A 7 -10.80 -3.23 -9.77
N ILE A 8 -10.10 -2.11 -9.62
CA ILE A 8 -10.57 -0.92 -8.88
C ILE A 8 -10.20 0.36 -9.62
N ALA A 9 -11.06 1.38 -9.53
CA ALA A 9 -10.78 2.71 -10.04
C ALA A 9 -9.49 3.33 -9.44
N ALA A 10 -8.69 4.00 -10.28
CA ALA A 10 -7.42 4.59 -9.90
C ALA A 10 -7.51 5.59 -8.71
N SER A 11 -8.63 6.31 -8.57
CA SER A 11 -8.87 7.23 -7.45
C SER A 11 -8.93 6.52 -6.10
N ILE A 12 -9.65 5.39 -6.01
CA ILE A 12 -9.76 4.59 -4.79
C ILE A 12 -8.39 3.99 -4.46
N TYR A 13 -7.68 3.45 -5.47
CA TYR A 13 -6.33 2.93 -5.29
C TYR A 13 -5.36 3.97 -4.69
N GLN A 14 -5.38 5.21 -5.20
CA GLN A 14 -4.54 6.28 -4.70
C GLN A 14 -4.92 6.71 -3.28
N MET A 15 -6.22 6.81 -2.97
CA MET A 15 -6.69 7.21 -1.63
C MET A 15 -6.42 6.12 -0.57
N MET A 16 -6.57 4.85 -0.93
CA MET A 16 -6.25 3.71 -0.06
C MET A 16 -4.76 3.65 0.30
N ARG A 17 -3.88 4.41 -0.38
CA ARG A 17 -2.48 4.56 0.08
C ARG A 17 -2.37 5.20 1.47
N GLY A 18 -3.37 5.94 1.92
CA GLY A 18 -3.42 6.50 3.28
C GLY A 18 -3.32 5.44 4.39
N VAL A 19 -3.73 4.19 4.14
CA VAL A 19 -3.59 3.06 5.10
C VAL A 19 -2.14 2.84 5.51
N LEU A 20 -1.17 3.17 4.63
CA LEU A 20 0.26 2.94 4.89
C LEU A 20 0.68 3.56 6.22
N VAL A 21 0.23 4.81 6.46
CA VAL A 21 0.60 5.60 7.62
C VAL A 21 0.14 4.91 8.89
N PHE A 22 -1.05 4.31 8.86
CA PHE A 22 -1.58 3.53 9.97
C PHE A 22 -0.74 2.28 10.26
N ILE A 23 -0.43 1.50 9.21
CA ILE A 23 0.36 0.27 9.33
C ILE A 23 1.77 0.60 9.85
N ILE A 24 2.43 1.62 9.29
CA ILE A 24 3.77 2.04 9.73
C ILE A 24 3.74 2.48 11.19
N ALA A 25 2.74 3.26 11.61
CA ALA A 25 2.65 3.71 13.00
C ALA A 25 2.57 2.54 13.99
N ILE A 26 1.72 1.53 13.71
CA ILE A 26 1.62 0.33 14.56
C ILE A 26 2.92 -0.46 14.55
N MET A 27 3.45 -0.74 13.36
CA MET A 27 4.64 -1.57 13.23
C MET A 27 5.90 -0.87 13.79
N SER A 28 5.98 0.47 13.75
CA SER A 28 7.06 1.25 14.37
C SER A 28 7.04 1.15 15.91
N ILE A 29 5.85 1.11 16.53
CA ILE A 29 5.71 0.85 17.97
C ILE A 29 6.25 -0.54 18.32
N ILE A 30 5.92 -1.56 17.52
CA ILE A 30 6.29 -2.96 17.79
C ILE A 30 7.80 -3.19 17.59
N PHE A 31 8.35 -2.78 16.44
CA PHE A 31 9.72 -3.11 16.04
C PHE A 31 10.76 -2.15 16.59
N LEU A 32 10.43 -0.86 16.69
CA LEU A 32 11.37 0.19 17.06
C LEU A 32 11.14 0.73 18.49
N LYS A 33 10.09 0.25 19.18
CA LYS A 33 9.69 0.65 20.54
C LYS A 33 9.59 2.16 20.74
N ARG A 34 9.28 2.91 19.68
CA ARG A 34 9.06 4.36 19.81
C ARG A 34 7.76 4.63 20.56
N VAL A 35 7.81 5.62 21.45
CA VAL A 35 6.63 6.13 22.16
C VAL A 35 5.90 7.14 21.27
N LEU A 36 4.66 6.84 20.89
CA LEU A 36 3.79 7.81 20.21
C LEU A 36 3.12 8.72 21.26
N TYR A 37 3.35 10.03 21.14
CA TYR A 37 2.66 11.01 21.97
C TYR A 37 1.16 11.09 21.64
N ARG A 38 0.35 11.51 22.61
CA ARG A 38 -1.12 11.61 22.52
C ARG A 38 -1.64 12.35 21.28
N HIS A 39 -0.93 13.37 20.81
CA HIS A 39 -1.32 14.12 19.60
C HIS A 39 -1.16 13.32 18.29
N HIS A 40 -0.25 12.35 18.23
CA HIS A 40 -0.10 11.49 17.05
C HIS A 40 -1.28 10.53 16.91
N TRP A 41 -1.86 10.11 18.03
CA TRP A 41 -3.03 9.24 18.06
C TRP A 41 -4.28 9.90 17.49
N SER A 42 -4.49 11.21 17.71
CA SER A 42 -5.64 11.90 17.12
C SER A 42 -5.56 11.98 15.60
N SER A 43 -4.35 12.21 15.06
CA SER A 43 -4.13 12.18 13.61
C SER A 43 -4.35 10.77 13.04
N LEU A 44 -3.88 9.75 13.76
CA LEU A 44 -4.05 8.36 13.35
C LEU A 44 -5.54 7.97 13.26
N PHE A 45 -6.34 8.42 14.23
CA PHE A 45 -7.78 8.19 14.24
C PHE A 45 -8.50 8.93 13.11
N ALA A 46 -8.12 10.17 12.81
CA ALA A 46 -8.67 10.92 11.69
C ALA A 46 -8.40 10.25 10.34
N ILE A 47 -7.19 9.71 10.14
CA ILE A 47 -6.82 8.94 8.93
C ILE A 47 -7.67 7.67 8.83
N LEU A 48 -7.87 6.94 9.93
CA LEU A 48 -8.71 5.74 9.94
C LEU A 48 -10.16 6.03 9.55
N ILE A 49 -10.74 7.14 10.03
CA ILE A 49 -12.11 7.54 9.65
C ILE A 49 -12.18 7.84 8.15
N GLY A 50 -11.25 8.67 7.64
CA GLY A 50 -11.23 9.02 6.21
C GLY A 50 -11.07 7.78 5.33
N LEU A 51 -10.21 6.85 5.74
CA LEU A 51 -9.98 5.61 5.04
C LEU A 51 -11.20 4.68 5.06
N ALA A 52 -11.90 4.57 6.19
CA ALA A 52 -13.12 3.78 6.29
C ALA A 52 -14.18 4.30 5.30
N LEU A 53 -14.34 5.63 5.19
CA LEU A 53 -15.25 6.24 4.22
C LEU A 53 -14.87 5.94 2.77
N VAL A 54 -13.57 6.07 2.43
CA VAL A 54 -13.06 5.76 1.09
C VAL A 54 -13.28 4.27 0.74
N GLY A 55 -13.01 3.36 1.67
CA GLY A 55 -13.16 1.92 1.46
C GLY A 55 -14.61 1.47 1.28
N VAL A 56 -15.56 2.16 1.91
CA VAL A 56 -17.00 1.88 1.80
C VAL A 56 -17.62 2.53 0.56
N SER A 57 -17.05 3.62 0.05
CA SER A 57 -17.56 4.35 -1.12
C SER A 57 -17.88 3.49 -2.35
N PRO A 58 -17.04 2.54 -2.80
CA PRO A 58 -17.35 1.76 -4.00
C PRO A 58 -18.41 0.69 -3.79
N ILE A 59 -18.72 0.33 -2.53
CA ILE A 59 -19.78 -0.63 -2.19
C ILE A 59 -21.14 0.07 -2.17
N ILE A 60 -21.20 1.31 -1.69
CA ILE A 60 -22.45 2.09 -1.59
C ILE A 60 -22.86 2.70 -2.93
N TYR A 61 -21.89 3.10 -3.75
CA TYR A 61 -22.12 3.70 -5.06
C TYR A 61 -21.55 2.82 -6.17
N PRO A 62 -22.11 1.61 -6.41
CA PRO A 62 -21.73 0.81 -7.54
C PRO A 62 -22.04 1.57 -8.83
N LYS A 63 -21.08 1.59 -9.76
CA LYS A 63 -21.24 2.29 -11.03
C LYS A 63 -22.21 1.45 -11.88
N LYS A 64 -23.47 1.90 -11.93
CA LYS A 64 -24.60 1.28 -12.63
C LYS A 64 -24.21 0.87 -14.05
N SER A 65 -23.86 -0.40 -14.21
CA SER A 65 -23.66 -1.09 -15.47
C SER A 65 -24.59 -2.29 -15.35
N ASP A 66 -25.65 -2.32 -16.16
CA ASP A 66 -26.58 -3.45 -16.21
C ASP A 66 -25.78 -4.74 -16.49
N ASP A 67 -26.14 -5.81 -15.77
CA ASP A 67 -25.60 -7.18 -15.74
C ASP A 67 -24.45 -7.48 -14.72
N ASP A 68 -24.77 -8.35 -13.75
CA ASP A 68 -23.94 -9.00 -12.70
C ASP A 68 -23.40 -8.17 -11.50
N ASP A 69 -24.31 -7.54 -10.75
CA ASP A 69 -24.06 -6.73 -9.52
C ASP A 69 -23.27 -7.48 -8.41
N ASP A 70 -23.51 -8.79 -8.24
CA ASP A 70 -22.86 -9.57 -7.16
C ASP A 70 -21.39 -9.91 -7.49
N SER A 71 -21.06 -10.09 -8.77
CA SER A 71 -19.70 -10.46 -9.20
C SER A 71 -18.75 -9.26 -9.14
N ASP A 72 -19.25 -8.06 -9.39
CA ASP A 72 -18.43 -6.84 -9.44
C ASP A 72 -18.12 -6.32 -8.03
N ALA A 73 -19.07 -6.42 -7.10
CA ALA A 73 -18.84 -6.13 -5.69
C ALA A 73 -17.73 -7.02 -5.10
N ILE A 74 -17.75 -8.32 -5.42
CA ILE A 74 -16.72 -9.28 -4.97
C ILE A 74 -15.34 -8.91 -5.55
N LYS A 75 -15.25 -8.53 -6.83
CA LYS A 75 -13.99 -8.09 -7.46
C LYS A 75 -13.42 -6.85 -6.77
N VAL A 76 -14.27 -5.87 -6.47
CA VAL A 76 -13.85 -4.64 -5.78
C VAL A 76 -13.37 -4.93 -4.37
N VAL A 77 -14.12 -5.71 -3.58
CA VAL A 77 -13.72 -6.08 -2.21
C VAL A 77 -12.40 -6.87 -2.23
N PHE A 78 -12.25 -7.79 -3.16
CA PHE A 78 -11.00 -8.53 -3.35
C PHE A 78 -9.83 -7.61 -3.71
N GLY A 79 -10.04 -6.63 -4.59
CA GLY A 79 -9.03 -5.62 -4.91
C GLY A 79 -8.63 -4.79 -3.69
N ILE A 80 -9.59 -4.40 -2.83
CA ILE A 80 -9.32 -3.63 -1.61
C ILE A 80 -8.50 -4.49 -0.64
N ALA A 81 -8.86 -5.77 -0.47
CA ALA A 81 -8.11 -6.72 0.35
C ALA A 81 -6.66 -6.88 -0.16
N LEU A 82 -6.46 -7.01 -1.48
CA LEU A 82 -5.13 -7.07 -2.08
C LEU A 82 -4.32 -5.79 -1.83
N ILE A 83 -4.94 -4.60 -1.86
CA ILE A 83 -4.26 -3.35 -1.52
C ILE A 83 -3.81 -3.36 -0.06
N LEU A 84 -4.68 -3.77 0.87
CA LEU A 84 -4.36 -3.84 2.30
C LEU A 84 -3.17 -4.78 2.57
N VAL A 85 -3.17 -5.97 1.95
CA VAL A 85 -2.06 -6.92 2.05
C VAL A 85 -0.78 -6.33 1.46
N ALA A 86 -0.85 -5.72 0.27
CA ALA A 86 0.31 -5.07 -0.34
C ALA A 86 0.87 -3.95 0.55
N GLN A 87 0.01 -3.22 1.24
CA GLN A 87 0.39 -2.14 2.13
C GLN A 87 1.10 -2.64 3.40
N LEU A 88 0.75 -3.82 3.88
CA LEU A 88 1.47 -4.47 4.97
C LEU A 88 2.94 -4.74 4.60
N PHE A 89 3.17 -5.30 3.41
CA PHE A 89 4.53 -5.54 2.91
C PHE A 89 5.29 -4.22 2.69
N SER A 90 4.64 -3.20 2.11
CA SER A 90 5.27 -1.89 1.93
C SER A 90 5.64 -1.24 3.26
N GLY A 91 4.76 -1.30 4.26
CA GLY A 91 5.05 -0.82 5.62
C GLY A 91 6.22 -1.57 6.27
N GLY A 92 6.31 -2.89 6.04
CA GLY A 92 7.45 -3.70 6.46
C GLY A 92 8.77 -3.24 5.84
N HIS A 93 8.80 -2.96 4.53
CA HIS A 93 9.99 -2.43 3.85
C HIS A 93 10.48 -1.12 4.49
N PHE A 94 9.57 -0.17 4.71
CA PHE A 94 9.92 1.11 5.34
C PHE A 94 10.47 0.95 6.76
N ILE A 95 10.01 -0.04 7.52
CA ILE A 95 10.49 -0.25 8.89
C ILE A 95 11.83 -0.98 8.93
N VAL A 96 12.05 -1.91 8.01
CA VAL A 96 13.39 -2.51 7.82
C VAL A 96 14.39 -1.42 7.47
N GLU A 97 14.01 -0.50 6.58
CA GLU A 97 14.81 0.66 6.21
C GLU A 97 15.06 1.59 7.41
N GLU A 98 14.00 1.96 8.16
CA GLU A 98 14.13 2.78 9.38
C GLU A 98 15.07 2.12 10.40
N LYS A 99 14.97 0.80 10.58
CA LYS A 99 15.81 0.04 11.50
C LYS A 99 17.27 -0.01 11.04
N LEU A 100 17.52 -0.12 9.74
CA LEU A 100 18.87 -0.09 9.17
C LEU A 100 19.54 1.26 9.43
N PHE A 101 18.83 2.36 9.20
CA PHE A 101 19.33 3.71 9.46
C PHE A 101 19.59 4.00 10.93
N HIS A 102 18.85 3.36 11.84
CA HIS A 102 19.13 3.51 13.27
C HIS A 102 20.41 2.77 13.72
N GLY A 103 20.76 1.66 13.07
CA GLY A 103 21.91 0.83 13.43
C GLY A 103 23.23 1.21 12.75
N TYR A 104 23.18 1.81 11.55
CA TYR A 104 24.36 2.15 10.76
C TYR A 104 24.28 3.56 10.19
N TYR A 105 25.37 4.34 10.31
CA TYR A 105 25.52 5.62 9.63
C TYR A 105 25.80 5.38 8.13
N LEU A 106 24.75 5.08 7.38
CA LEU A 106 24.79 4.95 5.92
C LEU A 106 24.32 6.25 5.28
N HIS A 107 25.06 6.74 4.28
CA HIS A 107 24.63 7.90 3.52
C HIS A 107 23.35 7.56 2.72
N PRO A 108 22.25 8.31 2.83
CA PRO A 108 20.96 7.98 2.21
C PRO A 108 21.06 7.73 0.70
N LEU A 109 21.88 8.53 -0.01
CA LEU A 109 22.08 8.36 -1.46
C LEU A 109 22.65 6.99 -1.84
N ARG A 110 23.46 6.36 -0.99
CA ARG A 110 24.03 5.04 -1.28
C ARG A 110 22.98 3.94 -1.12
N VAL A 111 22.13 4.05 -0.09
CA VAL A 111 21.05 3.08 0.18
C VAL A 111 20.04 3.10 -0.96
N VAL A 112 19.55 4.29 -1.33
CA VAL A 112 18.61 4.48 -2.45
C VAL A 112 19.24 4.05 -3.78
N GLY A 113 20.54 4.32 -3.98
CA GLY A 113 21.26 3.86 -5.17
C GLY A 113 21.30 2.33 -5.29
N TRP A 114 21.49 1.62 -4.18
CA TRP A 114 21.50 0.16 -4.16
C TRP A 114 20.09 -0.42 -4.37
N GLU A 115 19.07 0.16 -3.75
CA GLU A 115 17.67 -0.22 -3.96
C GLU A 115 17.26 0.00 -5.42
N GLY A 116 17.62 1.15 -6.00
CA GLY A 116 17.37 1.46 -7.41
C GLY A 116 18.07 0.49 -8.36
N PHE A 117 19.33 0.15 -8.11
CA PHE A 117 20.08 -0.80 -8.94
C PHE A 117 19.43 -2.19 -8.96
N TRP A 118 19.07 -2.74 -7.80
CA TRP A 118 18.35 -4.01 -7.71
C TRP A 118 16.94 -3.93 -8.29
N GLY A 119 16.25 -2.81 -8.08
CA GLY A 119 14.94 -2.55 -8.67
C GLY A 119 14.98 -2.60 -10.19
N VAL A 120 15.91 -1.89 -10.83
CA VAL A 120 16.07 -1.90 -12.30
C VAL A 120 16.35 -3.32 -12.80
N LEU A 121 17.22 -4.08 -12.12
CA LEU A 121 17.53 -5.45 -12.53
C LEU A 121 16.29 -6.35 -12.48
N ILE A 122 15.53 -6.31 -11.38
CA ILE A 122 14.31 -7.11 -11.21
C ILE A 122 13.23 -6.69 -12.22
N TYR A 123 13.01 -5.38 -12.41
CA TYR A 123 12.02 -4.88 -13.38
C TYR A 123 12.39 -5.17 -14.83
N ALA A 124 13.68 -5.14 -15.19
CA ALA A 124 14.13 -5.49 -16.53
C ALA A 124 13.77 -6.94 -16.88
N VAL A 125 13.92 -7.87 -15.93
CA VAL A 125 13.52 -9.28 -16.11
C VAL A 125 12.00 -9.43 -16.15
N LEU A 126 11.28 -8.78 -15.23
CA LEU A 126 9.81 -8.85 -15.16
C LEU A 126 9.12 -8.32 -16.42
N LEU A 127 9.62 -7.22 -17.01
CA LEU A 127 9.07 -6.65 -18.23
C LEU A 127 9.19 -7.61 -19.43
N VAL A 128 10.32 -8.30 -19.57
CA VAL A 128 10.50 -9.32 -20.62
C VAL A 128 9.48 -10.45 -20.44
N ILE A 129 9.26 -10.91 -19.21
CA ILE A 129 8.29 -11.97 -18.92
C ILE A 129 6.86 -11.52 -19.22
N PHE A 130 6.47 -10.32 -18.78
CA PHE A 130 5.12 -9.80 -19.00
C PHE A 130 4.80 -9.50 -20.47
N GLN A 131 5.80 -9.27 -21.32
CA GLN A 131 5.57 -9.12 -22.75
C GLN A 131 5.09 -10.41 -23.45
N PHE A 132 5.32 -11.58 -22.85
CA PHE A 132 4.83 -12.85 -23.40
C PHE A 132 3.40 -13.20 -22.99
N ILE A 133 2.80 -12.45 -22.06
CA ILE A 133 1.42 -12.65 -21.64
C ILE A 133 0.52 -11.75 -22.50
N PRO A 134 -0.31 -12.30 -23.40
CA PRO A 134 -1.31 -11.50 -24.10
C PRO A 134 -2.35 -11.00 -23.11
N CYS A 135 -2.59 -9.69 -23.13
CA CYS A 135 -3.64 -9.01 -22.36
C CYS A 135 -5.01 -9.20 -23.03
#